data_AF-A0A925TWQ1-F1
#
_entry.id   AF-A0A925TWQ1-F1
#
_cell.length_a   1.000
_cell.length_b   1.000
_cell.length_c   1.000
_cell.angle_alpha   90.00
_cell.angle_beta   90.00
_cell.angle_gamma   90.00
#
_symmetry.space_group_name_H-M   'P 1'
#
loop_
_entity.id
_entity.type
_entity.pdbx_description
1 polymer ?
#
loop_
_entity_poly.entity_id
_entity_poly.type
_entity_poly.pdbx_seq_one_letter_code
_entity_poly.pdbx_strand_id
1 'polypeptide(L)' 'MQKKKIGIIREAKFPPDARVPLTPAQIKYLKEKYTHAEIVVQPGKGRSFPDYEFHDHGITMQENLHDCDI' A
#
# COMPACT_ATOMS: atom_id res chain seq x y z
N MET A 1 1.52 0.26 -22.79
CA MET A 1 0.54 -0.30 -21.84
C MET A 1 0.23 0.78 -20.81
N GLN A 2 -1.03 0.99 -20.45
CA GLN A 2 -1.41 1.99 -19.45
C GLN A 2 -0.91 1.55 -18.06
N LYS A 3 -0.30 2.47 -17.30
CA LYS A 3 0.09 2.24 -15.92
C LYS A 3 -1.19 2.13 -15.06
N LYS A 4 -1.30 1.09 -14.24
CA LYS A 4 -2.43 0.87 -13.32
C LYS A 4 -2.05 1.20 -11.90
N LYS A 5 -2.89 1.97 -11.20
CA LYS A 5 -2.67 2.37 -9.81
C LYS A 5 -3.53 1.55 -8.86
N ILE A 6 -2.91 0.99 -7.83
CA ILE A 6 -3.49 0.07 -6.86
C ILE A 6 -3.40 0.72 -5.48
N GLY A 7 -4.54 0.88 -4.81
CA GLY A 7 -4.63 1.44 -3.46
C GLY A 7 -4.76 0.38 -2.38
N ILE A 8 -3.85 0.37 -1.41
CA ILE A 8 -4.01 -0.43 -0.18
C ILE A 8 -4.74 0.43 0.86
N ILE A 9 -6.03 0.16 1.04
CA ILE A 9 -6.88 0.85 2.02
C ILE A 9 -6.53 0.46 3.46
N ARG A 10 -6.74 1.39 4.40
CA ARG A 10 -6.65 1.10 5.84
C ARG A 10 -7.73 0.11 6.27
N GLU A 11 -7.44 -0.73 7.25
CA GLU A 11 -8.45 -1.58 7.87
C GLU A 11 -9.52 -0.72 8.58
N ALA A 12 -10.78 -1.06 8.38
CA ALA A 12 -11.94 -0.36 8.94
C ALA A 12 -12.71 -1.21 9.95
N LYS A 13 -12.42 -2.52 10.05
CA LYS A 13 -13.02 -3.43 11.02
C LYS A 13 -12.66 -3.06 12.46
N PHE A 14 -13.58 -3.30 13.39
CA PHE A 14 -13.34 -3.19 14.83
C PHE A 14 -13.69 -4.51 15.56
N PRO A 15 -12.79 -5.09 16.37
CA PRO A 15 -11.40 -4.68 16.56
C PRO A 15 -10.59 -4.84 15.26
N PRO A 16 -9.58 -3.98 15.04
CA PRO A 16 -8.82 -3.96 13.79
C PRO A 16 -8.02 -5.26 13.62
N ASP A 17 -8.03 -5.77 12.40
CA ASP A 17 -7.13 -6.84 11.99
C ASP A 17 -5.75 -6.23 11.70
N ALA A 18 -4.70 -6.79 12.28
CA ALA A 18 -3.36 -6.26 12.12
C ALA A 18 -2.74 -6.63 10.76
N ARG A 19 -3.31 -7.57 10.00
CA ARG A 19 -2.74 -8.02 8.74
C ARG A 19 -2.76 -6.92 7.69
N VAL A 20 -1.82 -7.02 6.75
CA VAL A 20 -1.78 -6.19 5.55
C VAL A 20 -1.91 -7.08 4.32
N PRO A 21 -2.57 -6.62 3.23
CA PRO A 21 -2.67 -7.39 2.00
C PRO A 21 -1.30 -7.65 1.35
N LEU A 22 -0.39 -6.69 1.45
CA LEU A 22 0.98 -6.76 0.97
C LEU A 22 1.93 -6.13 1.98
N THR A 23 3.04 -6.80 2.27
CA THR A 23 4.10 -6.27 3.13
C THR A 23 4.94 -5.22 2.38
N PRO A 24 5.64 -4.31 3.08
CA PRO A 24 6.54 -3.34 2.43
C PRO A 24 7.55 -3.99 1.46
N ALA A 25 8.14 -5.13 1.86
CA ALA A 25 9.06 -5.88 1.03
C ALA A 25 8.39 -6.45 -0.24
N GLN A 26 7.17 -6.97 -0.12
CA GLN A 26 6.41 -7.47 -1.28
C GLN A 26 6.07 -6.33 -2.24
N ILE A 27 5.64 -5.17 -1.74
CA ILE A 27 5.33 -4.00 -2.58
C ILE A 27 6.58 -3.54 -3.33
N LYS A 28 7.74 -3.48 -2.65
CA LYS A 28 9.01 -3.16 -3.30
C LYS A 28 9.33 -4.13 -4.45
N TYR A 29 9.25 -5.43 -4.18
CA TYR A 29 9.44 -6.46 -5.21
C TYR A 29 8.46 -6.30 -6.39
N LEU A 30 7.18 -6.02 -6.12
CA LEU A 30 6.17 -5.82 -7.16
C LEU A 30 6.44 -4.56 -7.99
N LYS A 31 6.92 -3.47 -7.38
CA LYS A 31 7.32 -2.25 -8.11
C LYS A 31 8.49 -2.51 -9.06
N GLU A 32 9.45 -3.33 -8.65
CA GLU A 32 10.60 -3.71 -9.47
C GLU A 32 10.19 -4.65 -10.62
N LYS A 33 9.29 -5.60 -10.35
CA LYS A 33 8.85 -6.61 -11.33
C LYS A 33 7.80 -6.09 -12.32
N TYR A 34 6.88 -5.26 -11.85
CA TYR A 34 5.74 -4.77 -12.63
C TYR A 34 5.82 -3.25 -12.75
N THR A 35 6.66 -2.76 -13.68
CA THR A 35 6.88 -1.33 -13.92
C THR A 35 5.63 -0.56 -14.38
N HIS A 36 4.59 -1.29 -14.81
CA HIS A 36 3.27 -0.76 -15.19
C HIS A 36 2.27 -0.77 -14.03
N ALA A 37 2.65 -1.22 -12.84
CA ALA A 37 1.84 -1.14 -11.64
C ALA A 37 2.40 -0.07 -10.69
N GLU A 38 1.52 0.78 -10.19
CA GLU A 38 1.80 1.72 -9.11
C GLU A 38 1.02 1.27 -7.89
N ILE A 39 1.71 1.11 -6.76
CA ILE A 39 1.07 0.72 -5.50
C ILE A 39 1.23 1.88 -4.52
N VAL A 40 0.12 2.32 -3.96
CA VAL A 40 0.07 3.35 -2.92
C VAL A 40 -0.64 2.82 -1.69
N VAL A 41 -0.27 3.32 -0.52
CA VAL A 41 -0.78 2.82 0.76
C VAL A 41 -1.46 3.95 1.53
N GLN A 42 -2.66 3.70 2.05
CA GLN A 42 -3.30 4.65 2.94
C GLN A 42 -2.60 4.65 4.32
N PRO A 43 -2.32 5.82 4.92
CA PRO A 43 -1.85 5.92 6.30
C PRO A 43 -2.82 5.25 7.28
N GLY A 44 -2.28 4.62 8.33
CA GLY A 44 -3.11 3.82 9.23
C GLY A 44 -2.38 3.34 10.48
N LYS A 45 -3.16 3.04 11.52
CA LYS A 45 -2.66 2.49 12.79
C LYS A 45 -3.20 1.08 13.00
N GLY A 46 -2.51 0.28 13.83
CA GLY A 46 -2.99 -1.03 14.25
C GLY A 46 -2.69 -2.19 13.29
N ARG A 47 -1.99 -1.94 12.18
CA ARG A 47 -1.41 -2.98 11.32
C ARG A 47 -0.04 -3.45 11.80
N SER A 48 0.39 -4.63 11.37
CA SER A 48 1.67 -5.26 11.71
C SER A 48 2.90 -4.48 11.22
N PHE A 49 2.72 -3.61 10.22
CA PHE A 49 3.79 -2.78 9.65
C PHE A 49 3.43 -1.30 9.81
N PRO A 50 4.21 -0.49 10.53
CA PRO A 50 3.95 0.93 10.71
C PRO A 50 4.24 1.72 9.44
N ASP A 51 3.66 2.91 9.33
CA ASP A 51 3.73 3.77 8.14
C ASP A 51 5.17 4.09 7.70
N TYR A 52 6.09 4.29 8.65
CA TYR A 52 7.49 4.59 8.34
C TYR A 52 8.16 3.45 7.56
N GLU A 53 7.78 2.18 7.77
CA GLU A 53 8.38 1.07 7.03
C GLU A 53 8.02 1.10 5.55
N PHE A 54 6.81 1.57 5.21
CA PHE A 54 6.42 1.75 3.81
C PHE A 54 7.26 2.86 3.17
N HIS A 55 7.44 3.97 3.88
CA HIS A 55 8.31 5.08 3.42
C HIS A 55 9.76 4.64 3.21
N ASP A 56 10.33 3.86 4.15
CA ASP A 56 11.70 3.34 4.06
C ASP A 56 11.90 2.40 2.85
N HIS A 57 10.82 1.74 2.40
CA HIS A 57 10.80 0.94 1.17
C HIS A 57 10.51 1.76 -0.10
N GLY A 58 10.45 3.09 0.01
CA GLY A 58 10.15 3.99 -1.10
C GLY A 58 8.72 3.84 -1.62
N ILE A 59 7.78 3.47 -0.75
CA ILE A 59 6.37 3.29 -1.10
C ILE A 59 5.63 4.59 -0.83
N THR A 60 4.88 5.05 -1.83
CA THR A 60 4.09 6.27 -1.70
C THR A 60 2.90 5.99 -0.79
N MET A 61 2.72 6.87 0.20
CA MET A 61 1.55 6.87 1.05
C MET A 61 0.66 8.05 0.71
N GLN A 62 -0.65 7.82 0.61
CA GLN A 62 -1.63 8.87 0.31
C GLN A 62 -2.95 8.60 1.02
N GLU A 63 -3.56 9.65 1.57
CA GLU A 63 -4.83 9.54 2.29
C GLU A 63 -6.02 9.24 1.36
N ASN A 64 -6.07 9.97 0.25
CA ASN A 64 -7.13 9.83 -0.75
C ASN A 64 -6.73 8.75 -1.76
N LEU A 65 -7.56 7.72 -1.95
CA LEU A 65 -7.33 6.63 -2.91
C LEU A 65 -8.28 6.67 -4.13
N HIS A 66 -9.02 7.77 -4.33
CA HIS A 66 -10.01 7.88 -5.41
C HIS A 66 -9.41 7.86 -6.82
N ASP A 67 -8.10 8.12 -6.94
CA ASP A 67 -7.36 8.07 -8.22
C ASP A 67 -6.75 6.68 -8.51
N CYS A 68 -6.98 5.69 -7.65
CA CYS A 68 -6.58 4.31 -7.89
C CYS A 68 -7.56 3.61 -8.85
N ASP A 69 -7.02 2.82 -9.78
CA ASP A 69 -7.80 1.97 -10.68
C ASP A 69 -8.36 0.72 -9.96
N ILE A 70 -7.67 0.26 -8.91
CA ILE A 70 -7.93 -0.97 -8.15
C ILE A 70 -7.80 -0.68 -6.65
#